data_AF-A0A8B6XRR0-F1
#
_entry.id   AF-A0A8B6XRR0-F1
#
_cell.length_a   1.000
_cell.length_b   1.000
_cell.length_c   1.000
_cell.angle_alpha   90.00
_cell.angle_beta   90.00
_cell.angle_gamma   90.00
#
_symmetry.space_group_name_H-M   'P 1'
#
loop_
_entity.id
_entity.type
_entity.pdbx_description
1 polymer ?
#
loop_
_entity_poly.entity_id
_entity_poly.type
_entity_poly.pdbx_seq_one_letter_code
_entity_poly.pdbx_strand_id
1 'polypeptide(L)'
;MKCNRFTYQVFTKLFIKKDIKTRQLSSKLSGYVVQPTTMKISKFDAKNENSEDIPLFITKYNTKGFTIQGNKVFGSVAILPKCYLSWKVKSSCDINVESLQLFTVIEPKIEILVIGTGEKVFQLPKEVQMYFKKFNISYEVSDTPNACATYNFLLEEGRLTGAVLIPPEHIPII
;
A
#
# COMPACT_ATOMS: atom_id res chain seq x y z
N MET A 1 11.94 -14.59 14.18
CA MET A 1 10.66 -14.90 13.50
C MET A 1 10.91 -15.04 12.01
N LYS A 2 10.87 -16.26 11.47
CA LYS A 2 11.15 -16.55 10.06
C LYS A 2 9.95 -16.07 9.22
N CYS A 3 10.07 -14.90 8.61
CA CYS A 3 9.10 -14.45 7.62
C CYS A 3 9.12 -15.44 6.45
N ASN A 4 7.98 -16.08 6.21
CA ASN A 4 7.87 -17.35 5.49
C ASN A 4 8.38 -17.21 4.05
N ARG A 5 9.39 -17.99 3.65
CA ARG A 5 10.02 -17.94 2.30
C ARG A 5 9.00 -18.14 1.16
N PHE A 6 7.86 -18.76 1.48
CA PHE A 6 6.76 -19.09 0.58
C PHE A 6 5.89 -17.88 0.19
N THR A 7 5.62 -16.95 1.12
CA THR A 7 4.80 -15.75 0.84
C THR A 7 5.54 -14.75 -0.04
N TYR A 8 6.86 -14.66 0.11
CA TYR A 8 7.70 -13.82 -0.75
C TYR A 8 7.72 -14.29 -2.20
N GLN A 9 7.94 -15.59 -2.45
CA GLN A 9 8.02 -16.11 -3.82
C GLN A 9 6.73 -15.87 -4.62
N VAL A 10 5.56 -16.00 -3.99
CA VAL A 10 4.28 -15.77 -4.66
C VAL A 10 4.04 -14.28 -4.94
N PHE A 11 4.34 -13.39 -3.99
CA PHE A 11 4.23 -11.94 -4.19
C PHE A 11 5.15 -11.45 -5.33
N THR A 12 6.39 -11.94 -5.36
CA THR A 12 7.38 -11.56 -6.40
C THR A 12 6.99 -11.99 -7.81
N LYS A 13 6.26 -13.11 -7.95
CA LYS A 13 5.83 -13.64 -9.25
C LYS A 13 4.56 -12.98 -9.80
N LEU A 14 3.71 -12.42 -8.95
CA LEU A 14 2.39 -11.91 -9.36
C LEU A 14 2.31 -10.39 -9.55
N PHE A 15 3.11 -9.59 -8.83
CA PHE A 15 2.83 -8.14 -8.70
C PHE A 15 3.99 -7.21 -9.06
N ILE A 16 5.14 -7.74 -9.47
CA ILE A 16 6.34 -6.95 -9.78
C ILE A 16 6.75 -7.15 -11.23
N LYS A 17 7.22 -6.06 -11.86
CA LYS A 17 7.77 -6.09 -13.22
C LYS A 17 8.69 -7.28 -13.42
N LYS A 18 8.41 -8.09 -14.46
CA LYS A 18 9.14 -9.32 -14.79
C LYS A 18 10.65 -9.12 -14.94
N ASP A 19 11.11 -7.90 -15.26
CA ASP A 19 12.52 -7.58 -15.51
C ASP A 19 13.33 -7.18 -14.26
N ILE A 20 12.72 -7.12 -13.07
CA ILE A 20 13.46 -6.75 -11.86
C ILE A 20 14.17 -7.97 -11.28
N LYS A 21 15.51 -7.92 -11.25
CA LYS A 21 16.33 -8.97 -10.63
C LYS A 21 15.89 -9.20 -9.17
N THR A 22 15.67 -10.46 -8.79
CA THR A 22 15.23 -10.92 -7.46
C THR A 22 15.99 -10.30 -6.28
N ARG A 23 17.29 -9.97 -6.45
CA ARG A 23 18.09 -9.25 -5.42
C ARG A 23 17.62 -7.81 -5.17
N GLN A 24 17.35 -7.03 -6.22
CA GLN A 24 16.87 -5.63 -6.08
C GLN A 24 15.47 -5.57 -5.47
N LEU A 25 14.69 -6.62 -5.63
CA LEU A 25 13.36 -6.71 -5.04
C LEU A 25 13.38 -6.99 -3.54
N SER A 26 14.33 -7.82 -3.08
CA SER A 26 14.48 -8.11 -1.65
C SER A 26 14.83 -6.87 -0.82
N SER A 27 15.64 -5.95 -1.37
CA SER A 27 15.94 -4.67 -0.71
C SER A 27 14.72 -3.74 -0.70
N LYS A 28 13.97 -3.68 -1.81
CA LYS A 28 12.73 -2.88 -1.91
C LYS A 28 11.62 -3.33 -0.98
N LEU A 29 11.55 -4.63 -0.67
CA LEU A 29 10.57 -5.21 0.25
C LEU A 29 10.99 -5.17 1.73
N SER A 30 12.22 -4.75 2.05
CA SER A 30 12.73 -4.72 3.42
C SER A 30 11.84 -3.91 4.38
N GLY A 31 11.23 -2.84 3.87
CA GLY A 31 10.29 -1.96 4.58
C GLY A 31 8.87 -2.52 4.75
N TYR A 32 8.58 -3.73 4.28
CA TYR A 32 7.22 -4.30 4.29
C TYR A 32 7.18 -5.68 4.95
N VAL A 33 6.06 -5.98 5.60
CA VAL A 33 5.76 -7.32 6.12
C VAL A 33 4.44 -7.79 5.53
N VAL A 34 4.44 -8.99 4.98
CA VAL A 34 3.20 -9.68 4.63
C VAL A 34 2.50 -10.07 5.93
N GLN A 35 1.33 -9.50 6.22
CA GLN A 35 0.56 -9.94 7.38
C GLN A 35 -0.11 -11.29 7.10
N PRO A 36 -0.13 -12.24 8.05
CA PRO A 36 -0.75 -13.55 7.89
C PRO A 36 -2.23 -13.48 7.49
N THR A 37 -2.92 -12.42 7.92
CA THR A 37 -4.33 -12.15 7.64
C THR A 37 -4.60 -11.70 6.19
N THR A 38 -3.55 -11.54 5.38
CA THR A 38 -3.56 -10.73 4.14
C THR A 38 -2.85 -11.42 2.98
N MET A 39 -3.06 -12.71 2.82
CA MET A 39 -2.99 -13.25 1.46
C MET A 39 -4.20 -14.12 1.24
N LYS A 40 -5.36 -13.47 1.06
CA LYS A 40 -6.21 -13.89 -0.04
C LYS A 40 -5.45 -13.55 -1.30
N ILE A 41 -4.48 -14.40 -1.66
CA ILE A 41 -4.36 -14.73 -3.08
C ILE A 41 -5.76 -15.28 -3.36
N SER A 42 -6.68 -14.45 -3.87
CA SER A 42 -7.81 -14.97 -4.62
C SER A 42 -7.17 -16.05 -5.47
N LYS A 43 -7.55 -17.31 -5.24
CA LYS A 43 -6.90 -18.48 -5.83
C LYS A 43 -6.57 -18.10 -7.28
N PHE A 44 -5.31 -17.78 -7.55
CA PHE A 44 -4.88 -17.42 -8.89
C PHE A 44 -4.66 -18.78 -9.54
N ASP A 45 -5.77 -19.50 -9.65
CA ASP A 45 -5.89 -20.64 -10.52
C ASP A 45 -5.63 -20.02 -11.88
N ALA A 46 -4.47 -20.31 -12.47
CA ALA A 46 -4.05 -19.87 -13.80
C ALA A 46 -4.97 -20.43 -14.92
N LYS A 47 -6.20 -20.81 -14.57
CA LYS A 47 -7.27 -21.37 -15.38
C LYS A 47 -8.63 -20.70 -15.16
N ASN A 48 -8.74 -19.67 -14.31
CA ASN A 48 -10.03 -19.01 -14.06
C ASN A 48 -9.90 -17.48 -14.16
N GLU A 49 -10.12 -16.95 -15.36
CA GLU A 49 -10.13 -15.51 -15.70
C GLU A 49 -11.34 -14.75 -15.12
N ASN A 50 -12.17 -15.39 -14.29
CA ASN A 50 -13.46 -14.87 -13.82
C ASN A 50 -13.56 -14.66 -12.29
N SER A 51 -12.46 -14.48 -11.57
CA SER A 51 -12.57 -13.88 -10.23
C SER A 51 -12.60 -12.36 -10.40
N GLU A 52 -13.77 -11.74 -10.27
CA GLU A 52 -13.87 -10.28 -10.14
C GLU A 52 -12.88 -9.83 -9.06
N ASP A 53 -11.83 -9.12 -9.45
CA ASP A 53 -10.84 -8.57 -8.53
C ASP A 53 -11.58 -7.57 -7.63
N ILE A 54 -11.98 -8.03 -6.44
CA ILE A 54 -12.78 -7.20 -5.52
C ILE A 54 -11.93 -5.99 -5.13
N PRO A 55 -12.39 -4.75 -5.37
CA PRO A 55 -11.61 -3.55 -5.05
C PRO A 55 -11.37 -3.41 -3.55
N LEU A 56 -10.14 -3.08 -3.15
CA LEU A 56 -9.68 -3.08 -1.75
C LEU A 56 -10.17 -1.85 -0.95
N PHE A 57 -11.47 -1.64 -0.84
CA PHE A 57 -12.05 -0.52 -0.09
C PHE A 57 -11.68 -0.55 1.39
N ILE A 58 -11.36 0.63 1.90
CA ILE A 58 -11.16 0.89 3.33
C ILE A 58 -12.51 1.17 3.94
N THR A 59 -12.97 0.32 4.85
CA THR A 59 -14.30 0.45 5.45
C THR A 59 -14.27 1.12 6.81
N LYS A 60 -13.20 0.91 7.59
CA LYS A 60 -13.04 1.49 8.93
C LYS A 60 -11.57 1.76 9.22
N TYR A 61 -11.32 2.70 10.12
CA TYR A 61 -10.01 2.93 10.72
C TYR A 61 -10.17 3.21 12.22
N ASN A 62 -9.10 3.02 12.97
CA ASN A 62 -8.98 3.38 14.38
C ASN A 62 -7.50 3.63 14.72
N THR A 63 -7.21 3.93 15.98
CA THR A 63 -5.84 4.22 16.45
C THR A 63 -4.87 3.05 16.33
N LYS A 64 -5.37 1.83 16.12
CA LYS A 64 -4.56 0.62 15.97
C LYS A 64 -4.38 0.20 14.51
N GLY A 65 -5.13 0.74 13.56
CA GLY A 65 -5.09 0.29 12.18
C GLY A 65 -6.37 0.46 11.39
N PHE A 66 -6.55 -0.42 10.40
CA PHE A 66 -7.55 -0.28 9.34
C PHE A 66 -8.37 -1.56 9.18
N THR A 67 -9.56 -1.43 8.61
CA THR A 67 -10.38 -2.55 8.12
C THR A 67 -10.52 -2.42 6.61
N ILE A 68 -10.00 -3.42 5.89
CA ILE A 68 -10.00 -3.47 4.41
C ILE A 68 -10.77 -4.71 3.98
N GLN A 69 -11.88 -4.51 3.27
CA GLN A 69 -12.81 -5.60 2.90
C GLN A 69 -13.19 -6.52 4.08
N GLY A 70 -13.42 -5.94 5.25
CA GLY A 70 -13.75 -6.68 6.48
C GLY A 70 -12.56 -7.31 7.22
N ASN A 71 -11.35 -7.27 6.65
CA ASN A 71 -10.13 -7.78 7.30
C ASN A 71 -9.47 -6.67 8.12
N LYS A 72 -9.13 -6.98 9.37
CA LYS A 72 -8.42 -6.03 10.26
C LYS A 72 -6.93 -6.08 9.99
N VAL A 73 -6.34 -4.91 9.77
CA VAL A 73 -4.92 -4.69 9.53
C VAL A 73 -4.40 -3.82 10.66
N PHE A 74 -3.38 -4.31 11.37
CA PHE A 74 -2.80 -3.57 12.48
C PHE A 74 -1.61 -2.74 12.03
N GLY A 75 -1.53 -1.52 12.55
CA GLY A 75 -0.50 -0.53 12.23
C GLY A 75 -0.67 0.07 10.83
N SER A 76 0.42 0.64 10.34
CA SER A 76 0.46 1.27 9.03
C SER A 76 0.38 0.24 7.90
N VAL A 77 -0.29 0.63 6.81
CA VAL A 77 -0.62 -0.24 5.69
C VAL A 77 -0.22 0.40 4.36
N ALA A 78 0.24 -0.42 3.44
CA ALA A 78 0.46 -0.07 2.04
C ALA A 78 -0.51 -0.90 1.18
N ILE A 79 -1.42 -0.22 0.50
CA ILE A 79 -2.45 -0.80 -0.36
C ILE A 79 -2.00 -0.65 -1.81
N LEU A 80 -1.94 -1.78 -2.51
CA LEU A 80 -1.59 -1.93 -3.91
C LEU A 80 -2.86 -2.32 -4.68
N PRO A 81 -2.89 -2.22 -6.02
CA PRO A 81 -4.10 -2.53 -6.79
C PRO A 81 -4.71 -3.91 -6.52
N LYS A 82 -3.87 -4.91 -6.20
CA LYS A 82 -4.29 -6.31 -6.06
C LYS A 82 -4.06 -6.91 -4.67
N CYS A 83 -3.43 -6.18 -3.75
CA CYS A 83 -3.14 -6.67 -2.40
C CYS A 83 -2.79 -5.52 -1.45
N TYR A 84 -2.61 -5.80 -0.17
CA TYR A 84 -2.09 -4.83 0.80
C TYR A 84 -1.01 -5.47 1.67
N LEU A 85 -0.13 -4.65 2.24
CA LEU A 85 1.03 -5.07 3.04
C LEU A 85 1.11 -4.22 4.30
N SER A 86 1.70 -4.77 5.37
CA SER A 86 2.09 -3.93 6.51
C SER A 86 3.28 -3.09 6.12
N TRP A 87 3.17 -1.78 6.38
CA TRP A 87 4.17 -0.79 6.09
C TRP A 87 4.97 -0.49 7.36
N LYS A 88 6.29 -0.69 7.36
CA LYS A 88 7.17 -0.48 8.52
C LYS A 88 7.50 1.01 8.75
N VAL A 89 6.49 1.86 8.73
CA VAL A 89 6.57 3.30 9.03
C VAL A 89 5.63 3.55 10.19
N LYS A 90 6.15 4.11 11.29
CA LYS A 90 5.35 4.34 12.51
C LYS A 90 4.85 5.78 12.59
N SER A 91 5.65 6.72 12.09
CA SER A 91 5.37 8.14 12.07
C SER A 91 5.61 8.72 10.68
N SER A 92 4.97 9.85 10.38
CA SER A 92 5.17 10.58 9.13
C SER A 92 6.63 11.01 8.92
N CYS A 93 7.40 11.21 9.99
CA CYS A 93 8.84 11.46 9.94
C CYS A 93 9.66 10.28 9.38
N ASP A 94 9.14 9.05 9.43
CA ASP A 94 9.82 7.86 8.89
C ASP A 94 9.58 7.68 7.38
N ILE A 95 8.83 8.59 6.75
CA ILE A 95 8.54 8.54 5.30
C ILE A 95 9.75 9.01 4.52
N ASN A 96 10.27 8.13 3.66
CA ASN A 96 11.43 8.39 2.81
C ASN A 96 11.30 7.61 1.49
N VAL A 97 12.30 7.73 0.62
CA VAL A 97 12.31 7.04 -0.68
C VAL A 97 12.26 5.51 -0.51
N GLU A 98 13.01 4.97 0.45
CA GLU A 98 13.08 3.52 0.66
C GLU A 98 11.75 2.93 1.15
N SER A 99 10.99 3.70 1.94
CA SER A 99 9.69 3.28 2.44
C SER A 99 8.57 3.41 1.41
N LEU A 100 8.82 4.04 0.25
CA LEU A 100 7.82 4.24 -0.81
C LEU A 100 8.23 3.62 -2.17
N GLN A 101 9.46 3.16 -2.31
CA GLN A 101 9.98 2.64 -3.59
C GLN A 101 9.22 1.44 -4.16
N LEU A 102 8.45 0.71 -3.34
CA LEU A 102 7.65 -0.42 -3.82
C LEU A 102 6.64 0.01 -4.90
N PHE A 103 6.04 1.19 -4.76
CA PHE A 103 5.04 1.70 -5.70
C PHE A 103 5.60 2.03 -7.09
N THR A 104 6.92 2.12 -7.22
CA THR A 104 7.57 2.37 -8.53
C THR A 104 7.85 1.11 -9.33
N VAL A 105 7.67 -0.07 -8.72
CA VAL A 105 8.06 -1.35 -9.30
C VAL A 105 6.92 -2.34 -9.43
N ILE A 106 5.71 -1.94 -9.03
CA ILE A 106 4.50 -2.76 -9.05
C ILE A 106 3.84 -2.75 -10.44
N GLU A 107 3.13 -3.83 -10.75
CA GLU A 107 2.29 -3.97 -11.94
C GLU A 107 0.85 -4.38 -11.54
N PRO A 108 -0.20 -3.72 -12.08
CA PRO A 108 -0.14 -2.58 -12.99
C PRO A 108 0.47 -1.32 -12.34
N LYS A 109 1.11 -0.47 -13.15
CA LYS A 109 1.67 0.80 -12.67
C LYS A 109 0.55 1.68 -12.10
N ILE A 110 0.72 2.17 -10.87
CA ILE A 110 -0.20 3.15 -10.30
C ILE A 110 0.02 4.53 -10.94
N GLU A 111 -1.08 5.27 -11.08
CA GLU A 111 -1.07 6.65 -11.58
C GLU A 111 -0.98 7.65 -10.43
N ILE A 112 -1.60 7.32 -9.30
CA ILE A 112 -1.66 8.18 -8.11
C ILE A 112 -1.48 7.36 -6.84
N LEU A 113 -0.67 7.89 -5.92
CA LEU A 113 -0.49 7.35 -4.57
C LEU A 113 -1.11 8.30 -3.55
N VAL A 114 -2.09 7.81 -2.78
CA VAL A 114 -2.66 8.55 -1.65
C VAL A 114 -1.84 8.27 -0.38
N ILE A 115 -1.45 9.31 0.35
CA ILE A 115 -0.55 9.23 1.49
C ILE A 115 -1.27 9.82 2.72
N GLY A 116 -1.75 8.93 3.60
CA GLY A 116 -2.35 9.27 4.88
C GLY A 116 -1.29 9.31 5.97
N THR A 117 -1.05 10.51 6.50
CA THR A 117 0.10 10.79 7.38
C THR A 117 -0.22 10.73 8.88
N GLY A 118 -1.38 10.18 9.24
CA GLY A 118 -1.88 10.10 10.61
C GLY A 118 -2.87 11.23 10.88
N GLU A 119 -2.66 11.97 11.96
CA GLU A 119 -3.60 13.02 12.41
C GLU A 119 -3.41 14.36 11.68
N LYS A 120 -2.20 14.66 11.21
CA LYS A 120 -1.87 15.94 10.57
C LYS A 120 -1.17 15.69 9.25
N VAL A 121 -1.46 16.55 8.28
CA VAL A 121 -0.79 16.57 6.99
C VAL A 121 0.71 16.81 7.20
N PHE A 122 1.52 15.91 6.66
CA PHE A 122 2.98 16.02 6.68
C PHE A 122 3.51 16.38 5.29
N GLN A 123 4.37 17.40 5.22
CA GLN A 123 5.03 17.76 3.97
C GLN A 123 6.13 16.74 3.64
N LEU A 124 6.02 16.08 2.48
CA LEU A 124 7.02 15.11 2.06
C LEU A 124 8.40 15.74 1.84
N PRO A 125 9.49 15.05 2.19
CA PRO A 125 10.85 15.47 1.85
C PRO A 125 11.01 15.69 0.34
N LYS A 126 11.85 16.67 -0.05
CA LYS A 126 12.06 17.03 -1.47
C LYS A 126 12.53 15.83 -2.29
N GLU A 127 13.34 14.96 -1.69
CA GLU A 127 13.88 13.75 -2.30
C GLU A 127 12.74 12.79 -2.70
N VAL A 128 11.70 12.66 -1.87
CA VAL A 128 10.52 11.83 -2.15
C VAL A 128 9.71 12.43 -3.31
N GLN A 129 9.52 13.75 -3.32
CA GLN A 129 8.79 14.44 -4.38
C GLN A 129 9.50 14.26 -5.74
N MET A 130 10.82 14.46 -5.77
CA MET A 130 11.65 14.24 -6.96
C MET A 130 11.63 12.78 -7.40
N TYR A 131 11.62 11.85 -6.46
CA TYR A 131 11.54 10.42 -6.76
C TYR A 131 10.24 10.08 -7.48
N PHE A 132 9.08 10.50 -6.99
CA PHE A 132 7.81 10.24 -7.69
C PHE A 132 7.70 10.93 -9.05
N LYS A 133 8.21 12.17 -9.16
CA LYS A 133 8.30 12.87 -10.44
C LYS A 133 9.10 12.08 -11.47
N LYS A 134 10.24 11.48 -11.08
CA LYS A 134 11.07 10.65 -11.96
C LYS A 134 10.32 9.43 -12.51
N PHE A 135 9.39 8.86 -11.74
CA PHE A 135 8.62 7.69 -12.15
C PHE A 135 7.26 8.02 -12.78
N ASN A 136 6.94 9.31 -12.96
CA ASN A 136 5.63 9.79 -13.44
C ASN A 136 4.49 9.16 -12.64
N ILE A 137 4.55 9.29 -11.31
CA ILE A 137 3.49 8.89 -10.38
C ILE A 137 3.07 10.15 -9.64
N SER A 138 1.79 10.48 -9.70
CA SER A 138 1.22 11.58 -8.91
C SER A 138 1.04 11.13 -7.45
N TYR A 139 0.99 12.07 -6.53
CA TYR A 139 0.69 11.76 -5.14
C TYR A 139 -0.21 12.82 -4.51
N GLU A 140 -1.01 12.41 -3.52
CA GLU A 140 -1.83 13.30 -2.69
C GLU A 140 -1.51 13.00 -1.23
N VAL A 141 -1.30 14.05 -0.42
CA VAL A 141 -0.95 13.91 0.99
C VAL A 141 -2.02 14.60 1.83
N SER A 142 -2.56 13.86 2.79
CA SER A 142 -3.55 14.35 3.73
C SER A 142 -3.43 13.63 5.08
N ASP A 143 -4.25 14.03 6.04
CA ASP A 143 -4.53 13.25 7.23
C ASP A 143 -5.28 11.96 6.85
N THR A 144 -5.14 10.94 7.68
CA THR A 144 -5.60 9.58 7.37
C THR A 144 -7.11 9.47 7.11
N PRO A 145 -8.01 10.16 7.84
CA PRO A 145 -9.43 10.18 7.52
C PRO A 145 -9.73 10.61 6.08
N ASN A 146 -9.17 11.75 5.66
CA ASN A 146 -9.36 12.29 4.31
C ASN A 146 -8.66 11.41 3.26
N ALA A 147 -7.46 10.92 3.54
CA ALA A 147 -6.75 9.98 2.67
C ALA A 147 -7.57 8.70 2.40
N CYS A 148 -8.25 8.15 3.42
CA CYS A 148 -9.12 6.98 3.24
C CYS A 148 -10.29 7.28 2.30
N ALA A 149 -10.92 8.45 2.44
CA ALA A 149 -12.01 8.89 1.57
C ALA A 149 -11.53 9.10 0.13
N THR A 150 -10.44 9.86 -0.07
CA THR A 150 -9.81 10.08 -1.38
C THR A 150 -9.45 8.76 -2.06
N TYR A 151 -8.83 7.83 -1.34
CA TYR A 151 -8.47 6.52 -1.89
C TYR A 151 -9.69 5.75 -2.38
N ASN A 152 -10.74 5.65 -1.56
CA ASN A 152 -11.97 4.95 -1.93
C ASN A 152 -12.65 5.61 -3.14
N PHE A 153 -12.69 6.95 -3.20
CA PHE A 153 -13.25 7.68 -4.33
C PHE A 153 -12.49 7.40 -5.63
N LEU A 154 -11.16 7.51 -5.62
CA LEU A 154 -10.33 7.22 -6.80
C LEU A 154 -10.46 5.75 -7.25
N LEU A 155 -10.63 4.83 -6.29
CA LEU A 155 -10.84 3.42 -6.58
C LEU A 155 -12.21 3.18 -7.24
N GLU A 156 -13.25 3.88 -6.78
CA GLU A 156 -14.60 3.84 -7.36
C GLU A 156 -14.65 4.44 -8.77
N GLU A 157 -13.85 5.48 -9.04
CA GLU A 157 -13.64 6.01 -10.39
C GLU A 157 -12.90 5.04 -11.34
N GLY A 158 -12.44 3.89 -10.84
CA GLY A 158 -11.70 2.90 -11.63
C GLY A 158 -10.24 3.30 -11.92
N ARG A 159 -9.69 4.25 -11.17
CA ARG A 159 -8.29 4.66 -11.34
C ARG A 159 -7.33 3.64 -10.77
N LEU A 160 -6.15 3.52 -11.40
CA LEU A 160 -5.04 2.73 -10.87
C LEU A 160 -4.37 3.47 -9.71
N THR A 161 -5.01 3.40 -8.54
CA THR A 161 -4.59 4.08 -7.31
C THR A 161 -3.94 3.12 -6.31
N GLY A 162 -2.96 3.61 -5.56
CA GLY A 162 -2.41 2.96 -4.37
C GLY A 162 -2.59 3.85 -3.15
N ALA A 163 -2.41 3.29 -1.95
CA ALA A 163 -2.38 4.08 -0.73
C ALA A 163 -1.29 3.64 0.25
N VAL A 164 -0.76 4.57 1.03
CA VAL A 164 -0.01 4.30 2.26
C VAL A 164 -0.62 5.09 3.40
N LEU A 165 -0.93 4.42 4.51
CA LEU A 165 -1.71 5.01 5.57
C LEU A 165 -1.08 4.69 6.93
N ILE A 166 -0.89 5.73 7.74
CA ILE A 166 -0.52 5.64 9.15
C ILE A 166 -1.82 5.78 9.97
N PRO A 167 -2.11 4.90 10.95
CA PRO A 167 -3.29 5.07 11.79
C PRO A 167 -3.27 6.43 12.50
N PRO A 168 -4.40 7.14 12.62
CA PRO A 168 -4.44 8.39 13.36
C PRO A 168 -4.23 8.12 14.87
N GLU A 169 -3.62 9.04 15.60
CA GLU A 169 -3.41 8.86 17.06
C GLU A 169 -4.73 8.93 17.84
N HIS A 170 -5.68 9.70 17.32
CA HIS A 170 -7.02 9.89 17.88
C HIS A 170 -8.10 9.62 16.84
N ILE A 171 -9.24 9.08 17.29
CA ILE A 171 -10.44 8.99 16.43
C ILE A 171 -11.21 10.28 16.68
N PRO A 172 -11.44 11.13 15.66
CA PRO A 172 -12.30 12.30 15.82
C PRO A 172 -13.68 11.80 16.26
N ILE A 173 -14.16 12.32 17.38
CA ILE A 173 -15.55 12.09 17.82
C ILE A 173 -16.40 12.94 16.87
N ILE A 174 -17.09 12.27 15.96
CA ILE A 174 -18.05 12.87 15.03
C ILE A 174 -19.40 13.02 15.73
#